data_AF-A0A7Y4TFJ9-F1
#
_entry.id   AF-A0A7Y4TFJ9-F1
#
_cell.length_a   1.000
_cell.length_b   1.000
_cell.length_c   1.000
_cell.angle_alpha   90.00
_cell.angle_beta   90.00
_cell.angle_gamma   90.00
#
_symmetry.space_group_name_H-M   'P 1'
#
loop_
_entity.id
_entity.type
_entity.pdbx_description
1 polymer ?
#
loop_
_entity_poly.entity_id
_entity_poly.type
_entity_poly.pdbx_seq_one_letter_code
_entity_poly.pdbx_strand_id
1 'polypeptide(L)'
;MQKMTIRHRHPADPAAFERYDRERHVPIASQMPEARVELTLCAPGPDDAAPPCYRVAELYFADAAQMEASPAGAPEASVAP
;
A
#
# COMPACT_ATOMS: atom_id res chain seq x y z
N MET A 1 17.23 7.31 -4.36
CA MET A 1 15.82 7.26 -3.93
C MET A 1 15.11 6.18 -4.71
N GLN A 2 14.44 5.26 -4.01
CA GLN A 2 13.63 4.20 -4.59
C GLN A 2 12.19 4.32 -4.10
N LYS A 3 11.24 3.85 -4.92
CA LYS A 3 9.83 3.83 -4.57
C LYS A 3 9.22 2.47 -4.90
N MET A 4 8.64 1.84 -3.88
CA MET A 4 7.79 0.66 -4.07
C MET A 4 6.34 1.09 -4.15
N THR A 5 5.60 0.58 -5.15
CA THR A 5 4.19 0.90 -5.38
C THR A 5 3.37 -0.39 -5.34
N ILE A 6 2.46 -0.48 -4.37
CA ILE A 6 1.56 -1.62 -4.19
C ILE A 6 0.16 -1.16 -4.60
N ARG A 7 -0.47 -1.87 -5.55
CA ARG A 7 -1.81 -1.55 -6.05
C ARG A 7 -2.80 -2.62 -5.59
N HIS A 8 -3.71 -2.25 -4.71
CA HIS A 8 -4.80 -3.10 -4.29
C HIS A 8 -5.93 -3.03 -5.33
N ARG A 9 -6.41 -4.21 -5.74
CA ARG A 9 -7.63 -4.34 -6.54
C ARG A 9 -8.85 -3.99 -5.69
N HIS A 10 -10.00 -3.84 -6.34
CA HIS A 10 -11.28 -3.66 -5.67
C HIS A 10 -11.61 -4.86 -4.79
N PRO A 11 -11.65 -4.70 -3.46
CA PRO A 11 -12.04 -5.77 -2.56
C PRO A 11 -13.54 -6.03 -2.69
N ALA A 12 -13.96 -7.28 -2.43
CA ALA A 12 -15.38 -7.60 -2.38
C ALA A 12 -16.10 -6.92 -1.19
N ASP A 13 -15.34 -6.64 -0.12
CA ASP A 13 -15.80 -5.91 1.08
C ASP A 13 -14.78 -4.82 1.45
N PRO A 14 -15.01 -3.55 1.04
CA PRO A 14 -14.12 -2.44 1.36
C PRO A 14 -13.94 -2.20 2.87
N ALA A 15 -14.97 -2.44 3.69
CA ALA A 15 -14.88 -2.21 5.12
C ALA A 15 -13.98 -3.26 5.80
N ALA A 16 -14.08 -4.52 5.36
CA ALA A 16 -13.17 -5.58 5.82
C ALA A 16 -11.72 -5.32 5.40
N PHE A 17 -11.51 -4.84 4.16
CA PHE A 17 -10.20 -4.43 3.67
C PHE A 17 -9.59 -3.31 4.53
N GLU A 18 -10.31 -2.21 4.76
CA GLU A 18 -9.79 -1.08 5.54
C GLU A 18 -9.44 -1.48 6.98
N ARG A 19 -10.25 -2.37 7.59
CA ARG A 19 -9.95 -2.94 8.91
C ARG A 19 -8.66 -3.74 8.89
N TYR A 20 -8.51 -4.66 7.94
CA TYR A 20 -7.32 -5.50 7.80
C TYR A 20 -6.07 -4.66 7.55
N ASP A 21 -6.16 -3.68 6.66
CA ASP A 21 -5.06 -2.78 6.32
C ASP A 21 -4.57 -1.99 7.53
N ARG A 22 -5.50 -1.44 8.32
CA ARG A 22 -5.19 -0.73 9.56
C ARG A 22 -4.57 -1.63 10.63
N GLU A 23 -5.03 -2.86 10.75
CA GLU A 23 -4.62 -3.78 11.81
C GLU A 23 -3.34 -4.56 11.47
N ARG A 24 -3.02 -4.73 10.18
CA ARG A 24 -1.87 -5.54 9.73
C ARG A 24 -0.83 -4.74 8.93
N HIS A 25 -1.22 -3.99 7.91
CA HIS A 25 -0.26 -3.32 7.03
C HIS A 25 0.31 -2.03 7.61
N VAL A 26 -0.53 -1.19 8.22
CA VAL A 26 -0.07 0.06 8.83
C VAL A 26 0.99 -0.18 9.93
N PRO A 27 0.85 -1.19 10.81
CA PRO A 27 1.91 -1.53 11.76
C PRO A 27 3.24 -1.94 11.12
N ILE A 28 3.22 -2.73 10.03
CA ILE A 28 4.45 -3.13 9.31
C ILE A 28 5.15 -1.90 8.74
N ALA A 29 4.38 -0.99 8.12
CA ALA A 29 4.89 0.27 7.60
C ALA A 29 5.46 1.17 8.72
N SER A 30 4.88 1.11 9.93
CA SER A 30 5.36 1.85 11.10
C SER A 30 6.69 1.33 11.65
N GLN A 31 7.09 0.10 11.32
CA GLN A 31 8.39 -0.46 11.67
C GLN A 31 9.53 0.02 10.75
N MET A 32 9.22 0.87 9.77
CA MET A 32 10.14 1.41 8.78
C MET A 32 10.32 2.91 9.01
N PRO A 33 10.99 3.34 10.09
CA PRO A 33 11.01 4.74 10.53
C PRO A 33 11.66 5.68 9.50
N GLU A 34 12.55 5.17 8.65
CA GLU A 34 13.16 5.95 7.56
C GLU A 34 12.37 5.93 6.24
N ALA A 35 11.26 5.22 6.16
CA ALA A 35 10.42 5.18 4.97
C ALA A 35 9.23 6.15 5.11
N ARG A 36 9.08 7.06 4.15
CA ARG A 36 7.82 7.78 3.98
C ARG A 36 6.80 6.82 3.36
N VAL A 37 5.58 6.83 3.89
CA VAL A 37 4.48 5.99 3.43
C VAL A 37 3.33 6.90 3.02
N GLU A 38 2.81 6.69 1.82
CA GLU A 38 1.62 7.38 1.33
C GLU A 38 0.55 6.34 0.95
N LEU A 39 -0.67 6.57 1.43
CA LEU A 39 -1.83 5.72 1.15
C LEU A 39 -2.85 6.55 0.38
N THR A 40 -3.19 6.10 -0.82
CA THR A 40 -4.09 6.81 -1.73
C THR A 40 -5.29 5.94 -2.05
N LEU A 41 -6.48 6.37 -1.64
CA LEU A 41 -7.74 5.79 -2.14
C LEU A 41 -7.97 6.28 -3.56
N CYS A 42 -8.12 5.37 -4.52
CA CYS A 42 -8.32 5.71 -5.92
C CYS A 42 -9.75 6.26 -6.09
N ALA A 43 -9.88 7.50 -6.57
CA ALA A 43 -11.18 8.14 -6.83
C ALA A 43 -11.67 7.84 -8.25
N PRO A 44 -12.99 7.91 -8.51
CA PRO A 44 -13.54 7.84 -9.87
C PRO A 44 -12.94 8.90 -10.79
N GLY A 45 -12.89 8.57 -12.08
CA GLY A 45 -12.45 9.50 -13.13
C GLY A 45 -13.48 10.59 -13.43
N PRO A 46 -13.16 11.54 -14.35
CA PRO A 46 -14.05 12.65 -14.72
C PRO A 46 -15.44 12.23 -15.20
N ASP A 47 -15.57 11.04 -15.78
CA ASP A 47 -16.83 10.47 -16.30
C ASP A 47 -17.45 9.45 -15.32
N ASP A 48 -17.18 9.56 -14.01
CA ASP A 48 -17.54 8.59 -12.97
C ASP A 48 -17.01 7.15 -13.22
N ALA A 49 -16.04 7.02 -14.14
CA ALA A 49 -15.43 5.74 -14.46
C ALA A 49 -14.72 5.15 -13.23
N ALA A 50 -14.98 3.88 -12.94
CA ALA A 50 -14.35 3.18 -11.83
C ALA A 50 -12.81 3.20 -11.99
N PRO A 51 -12.05 3.50 -10.92
CA PRO A 51 -10.61 3.56 -11.00
C PRO A 51 -10.00 2.17 -11.23
N PRO A 52 -8.79 2.08 -11.80
CA PRO A 52 -8.13 0.79 -12.09
C PRO A 52 -7.57 0.08 -10.85
N CYS A 53 -7.73 0.68 -9.67
CA CYS A 53 -7.35 0.18 -8.35
C CYS A 53 -8.38 0.66 -7.34
N TYR A 54 -8.44 0.00 -6.19
CA TYR A 54 -9.13 0.56 -5.03
C TYR A 54 -8.18 1.47 -4.24
N ARG A 55 -6.96 1.01 -4.00
CA ARG A 55 -5.96 1.75 -3.22
C ARG A 55 -4.56 1.57 -3.77
N VAL A 56 -3.72 2.58 -3.55
CA VAL A 56 -2.28 2.50 -3.79
C VAL A 56 -1.56 2.79 -2.47
N ALA A 57 -0.59 1.95 -2.13
CA ALA A 57 0.39 2.23 -1.10
C ALA A 57 1.74 2.51 -1.75
N GLU A 58 2.35 3.63 -1.38
CA GLU A 58 3.66 4.07 -1.88
C GLU A 58 4.63 4.16 -0.72
N LEU A 59 5.72 3.41 -0.81
CA LEU A 59 6.78 3.37 0.19
C LEU A 59 8.05 3.93 -0.44
N TYR A 60 8.61 4.95 0.21
CA TYR A 60 9.77 5.68 -0.28
C TYR A 60 11.01 5.32 0.54
N PHE A 61 12.10 5.01 -0.14
CA PHE A 61 13.36 4.58 0.45
C PHE A 61 14.51 5.48 -0.04
N ALA A 62 15.52 5.69 0.81
CA ALA A 62 16.69 6.47 0.43
C ALA A 62 17.45 5.81 -0.74
N ASP A 63 17.61 4.50 -0.69
CA ASP A 63 18.30 3.70 -1.69
C ASP A 63 17.72 2.27 -1.80
N ALA A 64 18.31 1.46 -2.69
CA ALA A 64 17.89 0.10 -2.92
C ALA A 64 18.19 -0.82 -1.72
N ALA A 65 19.29 -0.62 -1.00
CA ALA A 65 19.63 -1.48 0.14
C ALA A 65 18.59 -1.34 1.27
N GLN A 66 18.10 -0.12 1.52
CA GLN A 66 17.00 0.11 2.46
C GLN A 66 15.69 -0.55 1.99
N MET A 67 15.41 -0.52 0.68
CA MET A 67 14.21 -1.18 0.12
C MET A 67 14.28 -2.71 0.25
N GLU A 68 15.43 -3.32 -0.05
CA GLU A 68 15.62 -4.79 0.07
C GLU A 68 15.61 -5.27 1.53
N ALA A 69 16.05 -4.45 2.47
CA ALA A 69 16.01 -4.76 3.90
C ALA A 69 14.60 -4.58 4.53
N SER A 70 13.65 -4.02 3.77
CA SER A 70 12.32 -3.67 4.26
C SER A 70 11.43 -4.90 4.46
N PRO A 71 10.64 -4.97 5.55
CA PRO A 71 9.64 -6.03 5.73
C PRO A 71 8.52 -5.97 4.68
N ALA A 72 8.35 -4.85 3.97
CA ALA A 72 7.32 -4.69 2.94
C ALA A 72 7.58 -5.53 1.67
N GLY A 73 8.77 -6.10 1.49
CA GLY A 73 9.04 -7.08 0.42
C GLY A 73 8.43 -8.47 0.69
N ALA A 74 7.90 -8.71 1.89
CA ALA A 74 7.28 -9.97 2.24
C ALA A 74 5.95 -10.17 1.49
N PRO A 75 5.61 -11.40 1.05
CA PRO A 75 4.40 -11.68 0.27
C PRO A 75 3.10 -11.28 0.98
N GLU A 76 3.11 -11.26 2.32
CA GLU A 76 1.98 -10.82 3.15
C GLU A 76 1.62 -9.34 2.99
N ALA A 77 2.58 -8.47 2.65
CA ALA A 77 2.33 -7.04 2.44
C ALA A 77 1.66 -6.73 1.08
N SER A 78 1.68 -7.69 0.15
CA SER A 78 1.16 -7.53 -1.21
C SER A 78 -0.26 -8.10 -1.40
N VAL A 79 -0.76 -8.86 -0.41
CA VAL A 79 -2.05 -9.57 -0.49
C VAL A 79 -2.97 -9.12 0.64
N ALA A 80 -3.80 -8.14 0.34
CA ALA A 80 -5.00 -7.88 1.15
C ALA A 80 -6.17 -8.73 0.60
N PRO A 81 -6.99 -9.34 1.47
CA PRO A 81 -8.17 -10.11 1.07
C PRO A 81 -9.27 -9.24 0.43
#